data_AF-T0Y1Y5-F1
#
_entry.id   AF-T0Y1Y5-F1
#
_cell.length_a   1.000
_cell.length_b   1.000
_cell.length_c   1.000
_cell.angle_alpha   90.00
_cell.angle_beta   90.00
_cell.angle_gamma   90.00
#
_symmetry.space_group_name_H-M   'P 1'
#
loop_
_entity.id
_entity.type
_entity.pdbx_description
1 polymer ?
#
loop_
_entity_poly.entity_id
_entity_poly.type
_entity_poly.pdbx_seq_one_letter_code
_entity_poly.pdbx_strand_id
1 'polypeptide(L)'
;MARRRSRDDRYADLVSAAAKTFAERGVQNTVVSDIVKAAGVAQGTFYLYFKTKDDIVLAVVDHLVGALRANLAEAVESEGLSAPERLRRLCNVLGRLAAEPGAPEVADFMHRPENRPLHDRLVAALAPKLVDLMAEVIRQGVAEGTFD
;
A
#
# COMPACT_ATOMS: atom_id res chain seq x y z
N MET A 1 -8.72 -8.89 -32.16
CA MET A 1 -9.91 -9.11 -31.31
C MET A 1 -9.56 -8.68 -29.89
N ALA A 2 -10.28 -7.71 -29.32
CA ALA A 2 -9.99 -7.21 -27.97
C ALA A 2 -10.46 -8.22 -26.92
N ARG A 3 -9.56 -8.66 -26.04
CA ARG A 3 -9.89 -9.51 -24.88
C ARG A 3 -10.95 -8.80 -24.05
N ARG A 4 -12.11 -9.43 -23.86
CA ARG A 4 -13.15 -8.92 -22.96
C ARG A 4 -12.55 -8.91 -21.55
N ARG A 5 -12.22 -7.72 -21.06
CA ARG A 5 -11.65 -7.54 -19.70
C ARG A 5 -12.62 -8.13 -18.68
N SER A 6 -12.07 -8.91 -17.76
CA SER A 6 -12.84 -9.53 -16.68
C SER A 6 -13.36 -8.45 -15.72
N ARG A 7 -14.32 -8.82 -14.87
CA ARG A 7 -14.81 -7.94 -13.79
C ARG A 7 -13.66 -7.56 -12.86
N ASP A 8 -12.75 -8.49 -12.58
CA ASP A 8 -11.63 -8.28 -11.67
C ASP A 8 -10.55 -7.37 -12.30
N ASP A 9 -10.34 -7.46 -13.61
CA ASP A 9 -9.44 -6.56 -14.34
C ASP A 9 -9.91 -5.10 -14.20
N ARG A 10 -11.23 -4.89 -14.30
CA ARG A 10 -11.84 -3.55 -14.18
C ARG A 10 -11.78 -2.98 -12.78
N TYR A 11 -11.94 -3.84 -11.77
CA TYR A 11 -11.74 -3.46 -10.38
C TYR A 11 -10.29 -3.01 -10.17
N ALA A 12 -9.31 -3.81 -10.61
CA ALA A 12 -7.90 -3.49 -10.48
C ALA A 12 -7.51 -2.20 -11.24
N ASP A 13 -8.02 -2.00 -12.45
CA ASP A 13 -7.80 -0.78 -13.25
C ASP A 13 -8.29 0.47 -12.50
N LEU A 14 -9.49 0.41 -11.91
CA LEU A 14 -10.05 1.52 -11.13
C LEU A 14 -9.23 1.81 -9.89
N VAL A 15 -8.81 0.78 -9.14
CA VAL A 15 -7.98 0.93 -7.94
C VAL A 15 -6.62 1.54 -8.31
N SER A 16 -5.98 1.06 -9.37
CA SER A 16 -4.70 1.59 -9.84
C SER A 16 -4.82 3.06 -10.29
N ALA A 17 -5.86 3.39 -11.06
CA ALA A 17 -6.12 4.76 -11.47
C ALA A 17 -6.42 5.69 -10.28
N ALA A 18 -7.17 5.19 -9.29
CA ALA A 18 -7.45 5.94 -8.07
C ALA A 18 -6.18 6.21 -7.26
N ALA A 19 -5.36 5.17 -7.05
CA ALA A 19 -4.07 5.31 -6.36
C ALA A 19 -3.20 6.38 -7.02
N LYS A 20 -3.05 6.34 -8.35
CA LYS A 20 -2.30 7.35 -9.10
C LYS A 20 -2.91 8.76 -8.99
N THR A 21 -4.22 8.87 -9.08
CA THR A 21 -4.90 10.18 -9.00
C THR A 21 -4.78 10.78 -7.60
N PHE A 22 -4.91 9.96 -6.55
CA PHE A 22 -4.67 10.36 -5.17
C PHE A 22 -3.21 10.76 -4.94
N ALA A 23 -2.27 10.06 -5.59
CA ALA A 23 -0.85 10.38 -5.52
C ALA A 23 -0.52 11.77 -6.11
N GLU A 24 -1.19 12.14 -7.20
CA GLU A 24 -0.95 13.41 -7.90
C GLU A 24 -1.66 14.62 -7.26
N ARG A 25 -2.82 14.40 -6.62
CA ARG A 25 -3.73 15.49 -6.23
C ARG A 25 -4.19 15.45 -4.77
N GLY A 26 -3.91 14.35 -4.07
CA GLY A 26 -4.48 14.04 -2.77
C GLY A 26 -5.91 13.49 -2.85
N VAL A 27 -6.31 12.76 -1.80
CA VAL A 27 -7.64 12.13 -1.68
C VAL A 27 -8.76 13.17 -1.66
N GLN A 28 -8.55 14.31 -1.00
CA GLN A 28 -9.58 15.34 -0.83
C GLN A 28 -9.92 16.04 -2.14
N ASN A 29 -8.91 16.39 -2.94
CA ASN A 29 -9.09 17.13 -4.20
C ASN A 29 -9.50 16.24 -5.38
N THR A 30 -9.58 14.92 -5.18
CA THR A 30 -9.97 13.97 -6.21
C THR A 30 -11.48 13.71 -6.18
N VAL A 31 -12.13 13.77 -7.34
CA VAL A 31 -13.53 13.36 -7.54
C VAL A 31 -13.62 12.09 -8.40
N VAL A 32 -14.76 11.38 -8.35
CA VAL A 32 -14.97 10.12 -9.10
C VAL A 32 -14.72 10.29 -10.59
N SER A 33 -15.07 11.45 -11.17
CA SER A 33 -14.85 11.75 -12.59
C SER A 33 -13.37 11.78 -12.97
N ASP A 34 -12.48 12.19 -12.07
CA ASP A 34 -11.03 12.17 -12.32
C ASP A 34 -10.52 10.73 -12.42
N ILE A 35 -10.96 9.88 -11.50
CA ILE A 35 -10.55 8.48 -11.41
C ILE A 35 -10.99 7.71 -12.65
N VAL A 36 -12.26 7.83 -13.05
CA VAL A 36 -12.78 7.10 -14.22
C VAL A 36 -12.17 7.60 -15.53
N LYS A 37 -11.82 8.90 -15.60
CA LYS A 37 -11.06 9.47 -16.71
C LYS A 37 -9.65 8.89 -16.77
N ALA A 38 -8.96 8.79 -15.63
CA ALA A 38 -7.64 8.16 -15.54
C ALA A 38 -7.67 6.67 -15.89
N ALA A 39 -8.74 5.94 -15.51
CA ALA A 39 -8.94 4.54 -15.84
C ALA A 39 -9.44 4.30 -17.28
N GLY A 40 -9.83 5.36 -18.01
CA GLY A 40 -10.40 5.24 -19.36
C GLY A 40 -11.73 4.49 -19.39
N VAL A 41 -12.59 4.69 -18.38
CA VAL A 41 -13.91 4.04 -18.26
C VAL A 41 -15.02 5.05 -18.09
N ALA A 42 -16.25 4.67 -18.44
CA ALA A 42 -17.42 5.50 -18.19
C ALA A 42 -17.73 5.57 -16.69
N GLN A 43 -18.28 6.68 -16.22
CA GLN A 43 -18.59 6.89 -14.79
C GLN A 43 -19.56 5.84 -14.23
N GLY A 44 -20.53 5.37 -15.04
CA GLY A 44 -21.41 4.26 -14.64
C GLY A 44 -20.66 2.98 -14.30
N THR A 45 -19.47 2.75 -14.86
CA THR A 45 -18.62 1.60 -14.55
C THR A 45 -18.14 1.65 -13.11
N PHE A 46 -17.79 2.82 -12.58
CA PHE A 46 -17.35 2.98 -11.20
C PHE A 46 -18.40 2.50 -10.21
N TYR A 47 -19.65 2.91 -10.43
CA TYR A 47 -20.77 2.58 -9.54
C TYR A 47 -21.18 1.10 -9.58
N LEU A 48 -20.62 0.28 -10.48
CA LEU A 48 -20.74 -1.17 -10.44
C LEU A 48 -19.81 -1.82 -9.38
N TYR A 49 -18.77 -1.12 -8.95
CA TYR A 49 -17.74 -1.63 -8.02
C TYR A 49 -17.73 -0.88 -6.69
N PHE A 50 -17.94 0.44 -6.72
CA PHE A 50 -17.80 1.32 -5.57
C PHE A 50 -19.04 2.22 -5.47
N LYS A 51 -19.65 2.29 -4.29
CA LYS A 51 -20.81 3.16 -4.05
C LYS A 51 -20.38 4.59 -3.76
N THR A 52 -19.22 4.76 -3.14
CA THR A 52 -18.69 6.06 -2.70
C THR A 52 -17.23 6.25 -3.10
N LYS A 53 -16.73 7.49 -3.00
CA LYS A 53 -15.28 7.76 -3.11
C LYS A 53 -14.51 7.05 -1.99
N ASP A 54 -15.07 6.99 -0.79
CA ASP A 54 -14.39 6.36 0.34
C ASP A 54 -14.21 4.85 0.11
N ASP A 55 -15.17 4.18 -0.54
CA ASP A 55 -15.07 2.75 -0.87
C ASP A 55 -13.82 2.46 -1.73
N ILE A 56 -13.51 3.32 -2.71
CA ILE A 56 -12.32 3.12 -3.54
C ILE A 56 -11.04 3.57 -2.82
N VAL A 57 -11.11 4.53 -1.89
CA VAL A 57 -9.97 4.86 -1.02
C VAL A 57 -9.60 3.65 -0.17
N LEU A 58 -10.59 2.95 0.41
CA LEU A 58 -10.37 1.71 1.16
C LEU A 58 -9.72 0.62 0.30
N ALA A 59 -10.19 0.46 -0.94
CA ALA A 59 -9.62 -0.51 -1.88
C ALA A 59 -8.16 -0.17 -2.27
N VAL A 60 -7.83 1.12 -2.42
CA VAL A 60 -6.46 1.58 -2.63
C VAL A 60 -5.59 1.26 -1.41
N VAL A 61 -6.08 1.53 -0.20
CA VAL A 61 -5.36 1.17 1.03
C VAL A 61 -5.09 -0.33 1.09
N ASP A 62 -6.11 -1.18 0.92
CA ASP A 62 -5.94 -2.64 0.92
C ASP A 62 -4.90 -3.10 -0.13
N HIS A 63 -4.88 -2.49 -1.32
CA HIS A 63 -3.89 -2.75 -2.36
C HIS A 63 -2.46 -2.39 -1.94
N LEU A 64 -2.27 -1.19 -1.38
CA LEU A 64 -0.97 -0.71 -0.89
C LEU A 64 -0.44 -1.61 0.24
N VAL A 65 -1.32 -2.08 1.12
CA VAL A 65 -0.96 -3.03 2.20
C VAL A 65 -0.49 -4.36 1.66
N GLY A 66 -1.18 -4.89 0.65
CA GLY A 66 -0.77 -6.11 -0.04
C GLY A 66 0.62 -5.98 -0.66
N ALA A 67 0.87 -4.88 -1.37
CA ALA A 67 2.16 -4.60 -1.98
C ALA A 67 3.28 -4.45 -0.92
N LEU A 68 3.01 -3.73 0.17
CA LEU A 68 3.97 -3.58 1.26
C LEU A 68 4.32 -4.93 1.91
N ARG A 69 3.31 -5.79 2.15
CA ARG A 69 3.53 -7.15 2.70
C ARG A 69 4.43 -7.99 1.80
N ALA A 70 4.24 -7.91 0.48
CA ALA A 70 5.06 -8.63 -0.49
C ALA A 70 6.51 -8.12 -0.47
N ASN A 71 6.69 -6.80 -0.52
CA ASN A 71 8.03 -6.18 -0.52
C ASN A 71 8.80 -6.45 0.79
N LEU A 72 8.11 -6.46 1.94
CA LEU A 72 8.73 -6.80 3.22
C LEU A 72 9.17 -8.27 3.29
N ALA A 73 8.39 -9.19 2.71
CA ALA A 73 8.78 -10.60 2.63
C ALA A 73 10.03 -10.78 1.74
N GLU A 74 10.04 -10.17 0.55
CA GLU A 74 11.17 -10.25 -0.40
C GLU A 74 12.46 -9.65 0.19
N ALA A 75 12.36 -8.54 0.92
CA ALA A 75 13.52 -7.88 1.54
C ALA A 75 14.28 -8.78 2.52
N VAL A 76 13.59 -9.77 3.09
CA VAL A 76 14.09 -10.63 4.18
C VAL A 76 14.51 -12.00 3.69
N GLU A 77 13.85 -12.54 2.66
CA GLU A 77 14.16 -13.85 2.05
C GLU A 77 15.48 -13.88 1.25
N SER A 78 16.17 -12.74 1.13
CA SER A 78 17.47 -12.69 0.46
C SER A 78 18.57 -13.35 1.31
N GLU A 79 18.89 -14.61 0.98
CA GLU A 79 19.99 -15.36 1.58
C GLU A 79 21.34 -14.63 1.45
N GLY A 80 22.19 -14.77 2.46
CA GLY A 80 23.58 -14.28 2.45
C GLY A 80 23.78 -12.80 2.78
N LEU A 81 22.73 -12.07 3.17
CA LEU A 81 22.85 -10.69 3.64
C LEU A 81 23.20 -10.63 5.13
N SER A 82 24.12 -9.74 5.49
CA SER A 82 24.40 -9.36 6.88
C SER A 82 23.22 -8.61 7.51
N ALA A 83 23.14 -8.60 8.84
CA ALA A 83 22.06 -7.91 9.54
C ALA A 83 21.94 -6.40 9.18
N PRO A 84 23.03 -5.60 9.07
CA PRO A 84 22.93 -4.21 8.62
C PRO A 84 22.37 -4.05 7.20
N GLU A 85 22.67 -4.99 6.29
CA GLU A 85 22.14 -4.98 4.93
C GLU A 85 20.65 -5.29 4.89
N ARG A 86 20.20 -6.29 5.67
CA ARG A 86 18.76 -6.60 5.82
C ARG A 86 18.01 -5.42 6.42
N LEU A 87 18.55 -4.79 7.47
CA LEU A 87 17.96 -3.59 8.07
C LEU A 87 17.86 -2.44 7.06
N ARG A 88 18.93 -2.20 6.29
CA ARG A 88 18.93 -1.16 5.24
C ARG A 88 17.87 -1.44 4.17
N ARG A 89 17.70 -2.70 3.74
CA ARG A 89 16.64 -3.07 2.80
C ARG A 89 15.25 -2.84 3.37
N LEU A 90 14.99 -3.23 4.63
CA LEU A 90 13.73 -2.95 5.32
C LEU A 90 13.44 -1.45 5.38
N CYS A 91 14.42 -0.64 5.80
CA CYS A 91 14.30 0.81 5.82
C CYS A 91 14.05 1.40 4.42
N ASN A 92 14.67 0.84 3.37
CA ASN A 92 14.42 1.28 1.99
C ASN A 92 12.99 0.96 1.53
N VAL A 93 12.45 -0.20 1.88
CA VAL A 93 11.06 -0.57 1.54
C VAL A 93 10.08 0.38 2.22
N LEU A 94 10.25 0.61 3.53
CA LEU A 94 9.39 1.52 4.30
C LEU A 94 9.56 2.99 3.84
N GLY A 95 10.79 3.40 3.56
CA GLY A 95 11.10 4.75 3.08
C GLY A 95 10.50 5.04 1.71
N ARG A 96 10.53 4.07 0.78
CA ARG A 96 9.86 4.20 -0.52
C ARG A 96 8.36 4.42 -0.37
N LEU A 97 7.71 3.66 0.51
CA LEU A 97 6.28 3.84 0.79
C LEU A 97 5.95 5.24 1.30
N ALA A 98 6.77 5.77 2.22
CA ALA A 98 6.58 7.11 2.77
C ALA A 98 6.93 8.23 1.76
N ALA A 99 7.73 7.92 0.74
CA ALA A 99 8.15 8.86 -0.30
C ALA A 99 7.26 8.84 -1.54
N GLU A 100 6.27 7.94 -1.63
CA GLU A 100 5.30 7.93 -2.72
C GLU A 100 4.50 9.25 -2.73
N PRO A 101 4.29 9.87 -3.90
CA PRO A 101 3.41 11.02 -4.02
C PRO A 101 2.02 10.69 -3.42
N GLY A 102 1.46 11.61 -2.64
CA GLY A 102 0.17 11.43 -1.96
C GLY A 102 0.20 10.55 -0.69
N ALA A 103 1.36 10.00 -0.30
CA ALA A 103 1.48 9.24 0.94
C ALA A 103 1.05 10.02 2.19
N PRO A 104 1.39 11.32 2.36
CA PRO A 104 0.90 12.12 3.49
C PRO A 104 -0.63 12.21 3.53
N GLU A 105 -1.29 12.43 2.39
CA GLU A 105 -2.75 12.57 2.30
C GLU A 105 -3.47 11.26 2.56
N VAL A 106 -2.90 10.14 2.10
CA VAL A 106 -3.41 8.80 2.41
C VAL A 106 -3.23 8.51 3.90
N ALA A 107 -2.06 8.82 4.47
CA ALA A 107 -1.83 8.68 5.90
C ALA A 107 -2.81 9.54 6.71
N ASP A 108 -3.00 10.81 6.37
CA ASP A 108 -3.95 11.71 7.01
C ASP A 108 -5.37 11.19 6.90
N PHE A 109 -5.79 10.68 5.74
CA PHE A 109 -7.09 10.03 5.58
C PHE A 109 -7.22 8.83 6.51
N MET A 110 -6.23 7.94 6.56
CA MET A 110 -6.26 6.73 7.37
C MET A 110 -6.33 7.00 8.87
N HIS A 111 -5.67 8.05 9.36
CA HIS A 111 -5.63 8.38 10.79
C HIS A 111 -6.82 9.23 11.27
N ARG A 112 -7.80 9.52 10.42
CA ARG A 112 -9.05 10.17 10.84
C ARG A 112 -9.80 9.29 11.86
N PRO A 113 -10.47 9.88 12.87
CA PRO A 113 -11.21 9.11 13.87
C PRO A 113 -12.25 8.16 13.26
N GLU A 114 -12.91 8.58 12.18
CA GLU A 114 -13.93 7.78 11.49
C GLU A 114 -13.33 6.55 10.79
N ASN A 115 -12.04 6.60 10.44
CA ASN A 115 -11.29 5.53 9.78
C ASN A 115 -10.51 4.65 10.77
N ARG A 116 -10.74 4.80 12.07
CA ARG A 116 -10.07 3.99 13.10
C ARG A 116 -10.14 2.48 12.85
N PRO A 117 -11.27 1.87 12.43
CA PRO A 117 -11.31 0.43 12.14
C PRO A 117 -10.38 0.01 11.01
N LEU A 118 -10.19 0.87 10.00
CA LEU A 118 -9.24 0.64 8.90
C LEU A 118 -7.81 0.68 9.41
N HIS A 119 -7.47 1.71 10.19
CA HIS A 119 -6.17 1.82 10.82
C HIS A 119 -5.85 0.60 11.69
N ASP A 120 -6.78 0.18 12.54
CA ASP A 120 -6.56 -0.98 13.42
C ASP A 120 -6.40 -2.27 12.61
N ARG A 121 -7.17 -2.45 11.52
CA ARG A 121 -6.99 -3.58 10.61
C ARG A 121 -5.63 -3.54 9.90
N LEU A 122 -5.15 -2.36 9.50
CA LEU A 122 -3.82 -2.18 8.94
C LEU A 122 -2.73 -2.59 9.93
N VAL A 123 -2.80 -2.06 11.15
CA VAL A 123 -1.83 -2.35 12.21
C VAL A 123 -1.83 -3.84 12.55
N ALA A 124 -3.01 -4.45 12.75
CA ALA A 124 -3.13 -5.88 12.99
C ALA A 124 -2.57 -6.73 11.82
N ALA A 125 -2.69 -6.22 10.59
CA ALA A 125 -2.18 -6.88 9.40
C ALA A 125 -0.64 -6.83 9.28
N LEU A 126 -0.02 -5.70 9.62
CA LEU A 126 1.39 -5.44 9.32
C LEU A 126 2.31 -5.54 10.54
N ALA A 127 1.87 -5.02 11.68
CA ALA A 127 2.74 -4.78 12.82
C ALA A 127 3.35 -6.08 13.39
N PRO A 128 2.61 -7.19 13.60
CA PRO A 128 3.22 -8.42 14.12
C PRO A 128 4.36 -8.92 13.24
N LYS A 129 4.11 -8.98 11.92
CA LYS A 129 5.11 -9.46 10.96
C LYS A 129 6.31 -8.53 10.89
N LEU A 130 6.10 -7.21 10.91
CA LEU A 130 7.21 -6.24 10.90
C LEU A 130 8.06 -6.34 12.17
N VAL A 131 7.43 -6.49 13.34
CA VAL A 131 8.14 -6.67 14.62
C VAL A 131 8.94 -7.96 14.62
N ASP A 132 8.36 -9.08 14.18
CA ASP A 132 9.06 -10.37 14.10
C ASP A 132 10.29 -10.28 13.18
N LEU A 133 10.14 -9.61 12.03
CA LEU A 133 11.22 -9.38 11.07
C LEU A 133 12.34 -8.54 11.65
N MET A 134 12.01 -7.42 12.31
CA MET A 134 13.02 -6.58 12.97
C MET A 134 13.73 -7.35 14.09
N ALA A 135 13.00 -8.14 14.88
CA ALA A 135 13.58 -8.96 15.94
C ALA A 135 14.51 -10.06 15.40
N GLU A 136 14.22 -10.63 14.22
CA GLU A 136 15.13 -11.55 13.54
C GLU A 136 16.43 -10.86 13.10
N VAL A 137 16.31 -9.71 12.45
CA VAL A 137 17.47 -8.93 11.99
C VAL A 137 18.34 -8.48 13.17
N ILE A 138 17.75 -8.04 14.28
CA ILE A 138 18.50 -7.66 15.48
C ILE A 138 19.23 -8.87 16.06
N ARG A 139 18.54 -10.02 16.22
CA ARG A 139 19.17 -11.25 16.72
C ARG A 139 20.33 -11.72 15.84
N GLN A 140 20.15 -11.66 14.52
CA GLN A 140 21.22 -11.95 13.57
C GLN A 140 22.41 -11.01 13.80
N GLY A 141 22.18 -9.70 13.91
CA GLY A 141 23.27 -8.74 14.04
C GLY A 141 24.04 -8.84 15.35
N VAL A 142 23.36 -9.21 16.45
CA VAL A 142 24.03 -9.55 17.72
C VAL A 142 24.88 -10.81 17.58
N ALA A 143 24.36 -11.86 16.92
CA ALA A 143 25.10 -13.11 16.70
C ALA A 143 26.32 -12.92 15.77
N GLU A 144 26.22 -12.02 14.80
CA GLU A 144 27.30 -11.63 13.88
C GLU A 144 28.29 -10.63 14.51
N GLY A 145 27.99 -10.05 15.67
CA GLY A 145 28.80 -8.99 16.29
C GLY A 145 28.76 -7.64 15.56
N THR A 146 27.71 -7.40 14.76
CA THR A 146 27.50 -6.16 13.99
C THR A 146 26.62 -5.14 14.71
N PHE A 147 25.84 -5.58 15.70
CA PHE A 147 25.01 -4.75 16.57
C PHE A 147 25.40 -5.00 18.04
N ASP A 148 25.31 -3.97 18.88
CA ASP A 148 25.56 -4.00 20.33
C ASP A 148 24.28 -4.25 21.14
#